data_AF-A0A9X8DUT0-F1
#
_entry.id   AF-A0A9X8DUT0-F1
#
_cell.length_a   1.000
_cell.length_b   1.000
_cell.length_c   1.000
_cell.angle_alpha   90.00
_cell.angle_beta   90.00
_cell.angle_gamma   90.00
#
_symmetry.space_group_name_H-M   'P 1'
#
loop_
_entity.id
_entity.type
_entity.pdbx_description
1 polymer ?
#
loop_
_entity_poly.entity_id
_entity_poly.type
_entity_poly.pdbx_seq_one_letter_code
_entity_poly.pdbx_strand_id
1 'polypeptide(L)'
;MEWSLQSRDLEALVVPVARELGVGIVAYSPLCRGFLTAIDKFDKLDGDDSRRKLPRYSGDKLVQSKAKVAKFFDLAAAKHCTPAQLALAWVHAQGPDVFPIPGTKSSTRIVENAHAVTFTLTQDEVATIAAAATSIEGDRYASNKHTFNARLDKA
;
A
#
# COMPACT_ATOMS: atom_id res chain seq x y z
N MET A 1 -11.63 0.69 -1.47
CA MET A 1 -11.21 -0.08 -0.26
C MET A 1 -9.70 0.02 -0.10
N GLU A 2 -9.15 -0.24 1.08
CA GLU A 2 -7.68 -0.19 1.23
C GLU A 2 -7.04 -1.32 0.42
N TRP A 3 -6.18 -0.97 -0.55
CA TRP A 3 -5.37 -1.93 -1.31
C TRP A 3 -3.98 -1.34 -1.52
N SER A 4 -2.97 -2.02 -0.98
CA SER A 4 -1.57 -1.66 -1.11
C SER A 4 -0.70 -2.91 -0.92
N LEU A 5 0.62 -2.73 -1.08
CA LEU A 5 1.61 -3.77 -0.78
C LEU A 5 1.49 -4.36 0.64
N GLN A 6 0.93 -3.60 1.61
CA GLN A 6 0.80 -4.00 3.01
C GLN A 6 -0.64 -4.34 3.43
N SER A 7 -1.57 -4.29 2.49
CA SER A 7 -3.00 -4.41 2.72
C SER A 7 -3.66 -5.09 1.52
N ARG A 8 -3.78 -6.42 1.59
CA ARG A 8 -4.16 -7.30 0.46
C ARG A 8 -5.38 -8.18 0.74
N ASP A 9 -6.11 -7.93 1.84
CA ASP A 9 -7.28 -8.72 2.24
C ASP A 9 -8.35 -8.80 1.14
N LEU A 10 -8.59 -7.70 0.43
CA LEU A 10 -9.57 -7.64 -0.65
C LEU A 10 -9.31 -8.63 -1.80
N GLU A 11 -8.07 -9.10 -1.99
CA GLU A 11 -7.70 -10.03 -3.06
C GLU A 11 -8.40 -11.39 -2.90
N ALA A 12 -8.77 -11.77 -1.67
CA ALA A 12 -9.41 -13.04 -1.39
C ALA A 12 -10.89 -13.12 -1.83
N LEU A 13 -11.59 -11.98 -1.92
CA LEU A 13 -13.05 -11.98 -2.14
C LEU A 13 -13.54 -10.83 -3.01
N VAL A 14 -13.18 -9.59 -2.66
CA VAL A 14 -13.68 -8.40 -3.36
C VAL A 14 -13.16 -8.33 -4.79
N VAL A 15 -11.87 -8.58 -5.00
CA VAL A 15 -11.25 -8.47 -6.33
C VAL A 15 -11.88 -9.47 -7.32
N PRO A 16 -12.03 -10.77 -6.99
CA PRO A 16 -12.75 -11.71 -7.86
C PRO A 16 -14.19 -11.27 -8.16
N VAL A 17 -14.96 -10.86 -7.14
CA VAL A 17 -16.38 -10.48 -7.32
C VAL A 17 -16.53 -9.21 -8.15
N ALA A 18 -15.68 -8.21 -7.92
CA ALA A 18 -15.70 -6.98 -8.72
C ALA A 18 -15.45 -7.28 -10.21
N ARG A 19 -14.53 -8.21 -10.52
CA ARG A 19 -14.23 -8.64 -11.88
C ARG A 19 -15.37 -9.42 -12.52
N GLU A 20 -16.00 -10.33 -11.77
CA GLU A 20 -17.19 -11.05 -12.22
C GLU A 20 -18.32 -10.09 -12.62
N LEU A 21 -18.49 -9.00 -11.85
CA LEU A 21 -19.52 -7.99 -12.09
C LEU A 21 -19.11 -6.90 -13.09
N GLY A 22 -17.88 -6.90 -13.62
CA GLY A 22 -17.37 -5.85 -14.51
C GLY A 22 -17.21 -4.47 -13.85
N VAL A 23 -16.94 -4.43 -12.54
CA VAL A 23 -16.83 -3.21 -11.74
C VAL A 23 -15.36 -2.82 -11.54
N GLY A 24 -15.03 -1.55 -11.80
CA GLY A 24 -13.70 -1.00 -11.53
C GLY A 24 -13.39 -0.87 -10.03
N ILE A 25 -12.13 -1.10 -9.66
CA ILE A 25 -11.65 -1.10 -8.28
C ILE A 25 -10.83 0.16 -8.02
N VAL A 26 -11.37 1.04 -7.17
CA VAL A 26 -10.64 2.23 -6.71
C VAL A 26 -9.90 1.92 -5.39
N ALA A 27 -8.57 1.86 -5.48
CA ALA A 27 -7.68 1.48 -4.38
C ALA A 27 -7.34 2.68 -3.48
N TYR A 28 -7.93 2.69 -2.28
CA TYR A 28 -7.68 3.67 -1.23
C TYR A 28 -6.38 3.35 -0.48
N SER A 29 -5.70 4.41 0.00
CA SER A 29 -4.41 4.33 0.70
C SER A 29 -3.34 3.45 0.02
N PRO A 30 -3.11 3.58 -1.30
CA PRO A 30 -2.18 2.72 -2.03
C PRO A 30 -0.73 2.87 -1.53
N LEU A 31 -0.41 4.00 -0.89
CA LEU A 31 0.90 4.31 -0.32
C LEU A 31 1.03 3.93 1.17
N CYS A 32 0.19 3.01 1.68
CA CYS A 32 0.28 2.52 3.05
C CYS A 32 0.24 3.65 4.10
N ARG A 33 -0.60 4.67 3.90
CA ARG A 33 -0.67 5.86 4.77
C ARG A 33 0.67 6.62 4.88
N GLY A 34 1.50 6.55 3.84
CA GLY A 34 2.81 7.18 3.73
C GLY A 34 3.96 6.34 4.26
N PHE A 35 3.73 5.10 4.69
CA PHE A 35 4.78 4.26 5.28
C PHE A 35 5.95 3.99 4.33
N LEU A 36 5.65 3.66 3.07
CA LEU A 36 6.68 3.38 2.06
C LEU A 36 7.28 4.64 1.42
N THR A 37 6.84 5.84 1.81
CA THR A 37 7.29 7.10 1.19
C THR A 37 7.88 8.11 2.17
N ALA A 38 7.61 7.94 3.47
CA ALA A 38 8.08 8.81 4.54
C ALA A 38 8.41 8.00 5.80
N ILE A 39 9.04 6.83 5.61
CA ILE A 39 9.25 5.82 6.65
C ILE A 39 9.93 6.37 7.91
N ASP A 40 10.91 7.25 7.75
CA ASP A 40 11.67 7.86 8.86
C ASP A 40 10.81 8.82 9.70
N LYS A 41 9.70 9.31 9.16
CA LYS A 41 8.78 10.20 9.89
C LYS A 41 7.88 9.44 10.85
N PHE A 42 7.76 8.11 10.74
CA PHE A 42 6.86 7.33 11.58
C PHE A 42 7.28 7.30 13.05
N ASP A 43 8.55 7.58 13.37
CA ASP A 43 9.02 7.68 14.77
C ASP A 43 8.71 9.06 15.38
N LYS A 44 8.36 10.04 14.54
CA LYS A 44 8.20 11.46 14.89
C LYS A 44 6.83 12.00 14.49
N LEU A 45 5.81 11.14 14.52
CA LEU A 45 4.44 11.53 14.24
C LEU A 45 3.93 12.44 15.37
N ASP A 46 3.21 13.49 14.98
CA ASP A 46 2.57 14.42 15.91
C ASP A 46 1.56 13.69 16.82
N GLY A 47 1.32 14.23 18.02
CA GLY A 47 0.53 13.56 19.06
C GLY A 47 -0.90 13.22 18.64
N ASP A 48 -1.51 14.04 17.79
CA ASP A 48 -2.86 13.88 17.24
C ASP A 48 -2.91 13.09 15.92
N ASP A 49 -1.76 12.68 15.37
CA ASP A 49 -1.72 11.89 14.14
C ASP A 49 -2.37 10.52 14.34
N SER A 50 -3.45 10.28 13.58
CA SER A 50 -4.22 9.04 13.63
C SER A 50 -3.41 7.76 13.40
N ARG A 51 -2.27 7.84 12.69
CA ARG A 51 -1.40 6.68 12.44
C ARG A 51 -0.78 6.12 13.72
N ARG A 52 -0.63 6.94 14.76
CA ARG A 52 -0.17 6.49 16.09
C ARG A 52 -1.14 5.52 16.78
N LYS A 53 -2.41 5.49 16.33
CA LYS A 53 -3.43 4.57 16.83
C LYS A 53 -3.44 3.23 16.09
N LEU A 54 -2.64 3.08 15.03
CA LEU A 54 -2.58 1.86 14.23
C LEU A 54 -1.51 0.92 14.81
N PRO A 55 -1.87 -0.32 15.21
CA PRO A 55 -0.94 -1.23 15.88
C PRO A 55 0.35 -1.49 15.10
N ARG A 56 0.26 -1.53 13.76
CA ARG A 56 1.40 -1.73 12.86
C ARG A 56 2.42 -0.60 12.78
N TYR A 57 2.08 0.58 13.31
CA TYR A 57 2.94 1.76 13.30
C TYR A 57 3.36 2.18 14.70
N SER A 58 3.52 1.21 15.61
CA SER A 58 3.85 1.46 17.02
C SER A 58 4.86 0.44 17.56
N GLY A 59 5.73 0.90 18.46
CA GLY A 59 6.68 0.07 19.21
C GLY A 59 7.55 -0.83 18.33
N ASP A 60 7.83 -2.04 18.81
CA ASP A 60 8.72 -3.01 18.14
C ASP A 60 8.22 -3.41 16.75
N LYS A 61 6.91 -3.40 16.51
CA LYS A 61 6.31 -3.72 15.21
C LYS A 61 6.73 -2.72 14.14
N LEU A 62 6.80 -1.43 14.50
CA LEU A 62 7.30 -0.40 13.59
C LEU A 62 8.77 -0.66 13.25
N VAL A 63 9.61 -0.88 14.27
CA VAL A 63 11.04 -1.15 14.10
C VAL A 63 11.29 -2.35 13.19
N GLN A 64 10.58 -3.46 13.44
CA GLN A 64 10.69 -4.67 12.65
C GLN A 64 10.20 -4.46 11.21
N SER A 65 9.06 -3.79 11.02
CA SER A 65 8.52 -3.50 9.69
C SER A 65 9.49 -2.64 8.88
N LYS A 66 10.13 -1.63 9.50
CA LYS A 66 11.14 -0.79 8.86
C LYS A 66 12.33 -1.59 8.35
N ALA A 67 12.88 -2.47 9.18
CA ALA A 67 14.01 -3.32 8.79
C ALA A 67 13.65 -4.23 7.61
N LYS A 68 12.42 -4.75 7.57
CA LYS A 68 11.99 -5.71 6.54
C LYS A 68 11.71 -5.08 5.17
N VAL A 69 11.40 -3.77 5.12
CA VAL A 69 11.09 -3.09 3.85
C VAL A 69 12.29 -2.41 3.18
N ALA A 70 13.51 -2.55 3.72
CA ALA A 70 14.71 -1.94 3.14
C ALA A 70 14.90 -2.30 1.65
N LYS A 71 14.71 -3.58 1.30
CA LYS A 71 14.81 -4.09 -0.08
C LYS A 71 13.84 -3.40 -1.05
N PHE A 72 12.68 -2.93 -0.59
CA PHE A 72 11.74 -2.21 -1.45
C PHE A 72 12.34 -0.88 -1.94
N PHE A 73 13.08 -0.18 -1.08
CA PHE A 73 13.74 1.08 -1.45
C PHE A 73 14.89 0.84 -2.44
N ASP A 74 15.64 -0.25 -2.27
CA ASP A 74 16.69 -0.65 -3.22
C ASP A 74 16.10 -0.95 -4.61
N LEU A 75 14.94 -1.61 -4.68
CA LEU A 75 14.23 -1.86 -5.94
C LEU A 75 13.77 -0.56 -6.61
N ALA A 76 13.24 0.40 -5.84
CA ALA A 76 12.83 1.69 -6.37
C ALA A 76 14.01 2.46 -6.96
N ALA A 77 15.14 2.48 -6.24
CA ALA A 77 16.38 3.10 -6.68
C ALA A 77 16.94 2.41 -7.95
N ALA A 78 16.98 1.09 -7.99
CA ALA A 78 17.45 0.32 -9.14
C ALA A 78 16.59 0.54 -10.40
N LYS A 79 15.29 0.84 -10.23
CA LYS A 79 14.38 1.19 -11.33
C LYS A 79 14.32 2.69 -11.63
N HIS A 80 15.16 3.51 -10.98
CA HIS A 80 15.20 4.95 -11.14
C HIS A 80 13.84 5.63 -10.93
N CYS A 81 13.08 5.16 -9.95
CA CYS A 81 11.76 5.69 -9.62
C CYS A 81 11.65 6.01 -8.13
N THR A 82 10.68 6.84 -7.77
CA THR A 82 10.42 7.10 -6.35
C THR A 82 9.73 5.89 -5.70
N PRO A 83 9.87 5.69 -4.38
CA PRO A 83 9.13 4.65 -3.67
C PRO A 83 7.60 4.76 -3.85
N ALA A 84 7.09 5.98 -4.02
CA ALA A 84 5.68 6.23 -4.30
C ALA A 84 5.30 5.70 -5.69
N GLN A 85 6.10 5.99 -6.71
CA GLN A 85 5.88 5.49 -8.06
C GLN A 85 5.92 3.97 -8.12
N LEU A 86 6.89 3.32 -7.46
CA LEU A 86 6.99 1.86 -7.44
C LEU A 86 5.75 1.23 -6.79
N ALA A 87 5.30 1.75 -5.65
CA ALA A 87 4.11 1.25 -4.96
C ALA A 87 2.83 1.45 -5.81
N LEU A 88 2.68 2.60 -6.47
CA LEU A 88 1.53 2.89 -7.31
C LEU A 88 1.52 2.04 -8.59
N ALA A 89 2.68 1.87 -9.23
CA ALA A 89 2.85 1.00 -10.38
C ALA A 89 2.48 -0.44 -10.03
N TRP A 90 2.87 -0.93 -8.84
CA TRP A 90 2.50 -2.26 -8.36
C TRP A 90 0.98 -2.43 -8.18
N VAL A 91 0.30 -1.45 -7.58
CA VAL A 91 -1.17 -1.49 -7.41
C VAL A 91 -1.87 -1.44 -8.76
N HIS A 92 -1.40 -0.59 -9.68
CA HIS A 92 -1.95 -0.51 -11.03
C HIS A 92 -1.74 -1.81 -11.83
N ALA A 93 -0.58 -2.47 -11.66
CA ALA A 93 -0.27 -3.74 -12.32
C ALA A 93 -1.15 -4.91 -11.88
N GLN A 94 -1.99 -4.76 -10.84
CA GLN A 94 -2.95 -5.80 -10.45
C GLN A 94 -4.04 -6.02 -11.51
N GLY A 95 -4.30 -5.04 -12.36
CA GLY A 95 -5.22 -5.19 -13.51
C GLY A 95 -5.65 -3.85 -14.11
N PRO A 96 -6.14 -3.85 -15.37
CA PRO A 96 -6.64 -2.64 -16.05
C PRO A 96 -7.89 -2.06 -15.38
N ASP A 97 -8.56 -2.85 -14.55
CA ASP A 97 -9.70 -2.49 -13.72
C ASP A 97 -9.32 -1.79 -12.40
N VAL A 98 -8.02 -1.56 -12.13
CA VAL A 98 -7.52 -1.07 -10.84
C VAL A 98 -6.96 0.35 -10.92
N PHE A 99 -7.53 1.23 -10.09
CA PHE A 99 -7.24 2.67 -10.07
C PHE A 99 -6.77 3.11 -8.67
N PRO A 100 -5.45 3.26 -8.43
CA PRO A 100 -4.95 3.79 -7.16
C PRO A 100 -5.25 5.29 -7.01
N ILE A 101 -5.68 5.70 -5.82
CA ILE A 101 -5.96 7.12 -5.47
C ILE A 101 -4.98 7.64 -4.42
N PRO A 102 -3.73 7.99 -4.79
CA PRO A 102 -2.78 8.58 -3.85
C PRO A 102 -3.24 9.96 -3.39
N GLY A 103 -3.35 10.14 -2.07
CA GLY A 103 -3.62 11.46 -1.47
C GLY A 103 -2.37 12.32 -1.43
N THR A 104 -2.49 13.61 -1.75
CA THR A 104 -1.42 14.60 -1.63
C THR A 104 -2.00 16.00 -1.46
N LYS A 105 -1.27 16.90 -0.78
CA LYS A 105 -1.56 18.35 -0.71
C LYS A 105 -0.66 19.17 -1.65
N SER A 106 0.23 18.51 -2.38
CA SER A 106 1.26 19.13 -3.23
C SER A 106 0.97 18.81 -4.69
N SER A 107 0.90 19.86 -5.53
CA SER A 107 0.72 19.74 -6.98
C SER A 107 1.88 19.03 -7.65
N THR A 108 3.12 19.26 -7.21
CA THR A 108 4.29 18.57 -7.75
C THR A 108 4.24 17.06 -7.51
N ARG A 109 3.73 16.64 -6.35
CA ARG A 109 3.49 15.21 -6.05
C ARG A 109 2.39 14.59 -6.90
N ILE A 110 1.40 15.36 -7.37
CA ILE A 110 0.39 14.85 -8.31
C ILE A 110 1.09 14.42 -9.59
N VAL A 111 1.90 15.31 -10.17
CA VAL A 111 2.64 15.04 -11.41
C VAL A 111 3.62 13.88 -11.22
N GLU A 112 4.42 13.90 -10.15
CA GLU A 112 5.36 12.82 -9.82
C GLU A 112 4.67 11.46 -9.70
N ASN A 113 3.55 11.39 -8.98
CA ASN A 113 2.80 10.15 -8.79
C ASN A 113 2.12 9.68 -10.08
N ALA A 114 1.67 10.60 -10.94
CA ALA A 114 1.04 10.26 -12.21
C ALA A 114 2.01 9.49 -13.13
N HIS A 115 3.32 9.77 -13.07
CA HIS A 115 4.33 9.00 -13.80
C HIS A 115 4.40 7.52 -13.40
N ALA A 116 3.77 7.09 -12.30
CA ALA A 116 3.69 5.68 -11.95
C ALA A 116 3.05 4.81 -13.06
N VAL A 117 2.14 5.37 -13.87
CA VAL A 117 1.45 4.63 -14.93
C VAL A 117 2.33 4.32 -16.14
N THR A 118 3.51 4.94 -16.24
CA THR A 118 4.44 4.67 -17.34
C THR A 118 5.34 3.47 -17.08
N PHE A 119 5.29 2.88 -15.88
CA PHE A 119 6.06 1.68 -15.53
C PHE A 119 5.25 0.44 -15.88
N THR A 120 5.72 -0.31 -16.87
CA THR A 120 5.23 -1.66 -17.15
C THR A 120 6.03 -2.66 -16.33
N LEU A 121 5.38 -3.33 -15.38
CA LEU A 121 6.00 -4.35 -14.54
C LEU A 121 5.75 -5.74 -15.13
N THR A 122 6.78 -6.58 -15.17
CA THR A 122 6.59 -8.00 -15.47
C THR A 122 5.95 -8.72 -14.27
N GLN A 123 5.40 -9.91 -14.49
CA GLN A 123 4.83 -10.72 -13.40
C GLN A 123 5.88 -11.03 -12.31
N ASP A 124 7.14 -11.29 -12.72
CA ASP A 124 8.24 -11.53 -11.80
C ASP A 124 8.58 -10.29 -10.97
N GLU A 125 8.53 -9.10 -11.59
CA GLU A 125 8.73 -7.84 -10.87
C GLU A 125 7.59 -7.58 -9.89
N VAL A 126 6.33 -7.81 -10.29
CA VAL A 126 5.17 -7.69 -9.39
C VAL A 126 5.34 -8.59 -8.17
N ALA A 127 5.74 -9.85 -8.36
CA ALA A 127 6.00 -10.78 -7.27
C ALA A 127 7.18 -10.33 -6.38
N THR A 128 8.27 -9.88 -7.00
CA THR A 128 9.49 -9.43 -6.30
C THR A 128 9.22 -8.18 -5.44
N ILE A 129 8.50 -7.20 -5.99
CA ILE A 129 8.12 -5.97 -5.29
C ILE A 129 7.16 -6.29 -4.15
N ALA A 130 6.18 -7.17 -4.38
CA ALA A 130 5.26 -7.64 -3.33
C ALA A 130 6.04 -8.24 -2.16
N ALA A 131 6.93 -9.19 -2.43
CA ALA A 131 7.72 -9.87 -1.40
C ALA A 131 8.60 -8.88 -0.60
N ALA A 132 9.12 -7.84 -1.25
CA ALA A 132 9.96 -6.83 -0.61
C ALA A 132 9.20 -5.88 0.34
N ALA A 133 7.87 -5.80 0.26
CA ALA A 133 7.06 -4.84 1.03
C ALA A 133 5.91 -5.46 1.84
N THR A 134 5.63 -6.76 1.69
CA THR A 134 4.52 -7.46 2.38
C THR A 134 4.74 -7.63 3.88
N SER A 135 5.99 -7.52 4.35
CA SER A 135 6.40 -7.82 5.73
C SER A 135 6.07 -6.71 6.74
N ILE A 136 4.78 -6.39 6.90
CA ILE A 136 4.31 -5.49 7.97
C ILE A 136 3.90 -6.28 9.21
N GLU A 137 4.41 -5.86 10.36
CA GLU A 137 4.09 -6.46 11.65
C GLU A 137 2.84 -5.82 12.26
N GLY A 138 1.93 -6.67 12.74
CA GLY A 138 0.71 -6.26 13.44
C GLY A 138 -0.46 -5.82 12.57
N ASP A 139 -1.59 -5.68 13.26
CA ASP A 139 -2.88 -5.46 12.63
C ASP A 139 -3.00 -4.06 12.00
N ARG A 140 -3.82 -3.98 10.94
CA ARG A 140 -4.16 -2.72 10.27
C ARG A 140 -4.85 -1.74 11.22
N TYR A 141 -5.70 -2.27 12.09
CA TYR A 141 -6.48 -1.53 13.07
C TYR A 141 -6.43 -2.27 14.41
N ALA A 142 -6.74 -1.57 15.51
CA ALA A 142 -6.85 -2.20 16.84
C ALA A 142 -7.90 -3.32 16.90
N SER A 143 -8.85 -3.33 15.96
CA SER A 143 -9.83 -4.39 15.77
C SER A 143 -9.95 -4.71 14.28
N ASN A 144 -9.80 -5.99 13.92
CA ASN A 144 -9.85 -6.40 12.53
C ASN A 144 -11.26 -6.27 11.92
N LYS A 145 -12.31 -6.06 12.74
CA LYS A 145 -13.70 -5.79 12.32
C LYS A 145 -13.85 -4.55 11.41
N HIS A 146 -12.81 -3.73 11.32
CA HIS A 146 -12.81 -2.53 10.48
C HIS A 146 -12.42 -2.79 9.01
N THR A 147 -11.90 -3.98 8.67
CA THR A 147 -11.64 -4.34 7.25
C THR A 147 -12.94 -4.74 6.54
N PHE A 148 -12.94 -4.76 5.20
CA PHE A 148 -14.15 -5.08 4.43
C PHE A 148 -14.54 -6.54 4.63
N ASN A 149 -13.59 -7.47 4.41
CA ASN A 149 -13.88 -8.90 4.48
C ASN A 149 -14.31 -9.35 5.89
N ALA A 150 -13.69 -8.81 6.95
CA ALA A 150 -14.07 -9.17 8.33
C ALA A 150 -15.48 -8.70 8.74
N ARG A 151 -16.14 -7.86 7.91
CA ARG A 151 -17.54 -7.49 8.11
C ARG A 151 -18.50 -8.49 7.47
N LEU A 152 -18.04 -9.30 6.52
CA LEU A 152 -18.85 -10.29 5.81
C LEU A 152 -19.02 -11.58 6.60
N ASP A 153 -18.05 -11.94 7.46
CA ASP A 153 -18.13 -13.09 8.39
C ASP A 153 -19.23 -12.97 9.48
N LYS A 154 -20.07 -11.92 9.39
CA LYS A 154 -21.19 -11.66 10.31
C LYS A 154 -22.56 -11.76 9.64
N ALA A 155 -22.62 -12.12 8.35
CA ALA A 155 -23.86 -12.29 7.59
C ALA A 155 -24.35 -13.74 7.68
#